data_AF-A0A930AVB7-F1
#
_entry.id   AF-A0A930AVB7-F1
#
_cell.length_a   1.000
_cell.length_b   1.000
_cell.length_c   1.000
_cell.angle_alpha   90.00
_cell.angle_beta   90.00
_cell.angle_gamma   90.00
#
_symmetry.space_group_name_H-M   'P 1'
#
loop_
_entity.id
_entity.type
_entity.pdbx_description
1 polymer ?
#
loop_
_entity_poly.entity_id
_entity_poly.type
_entity_poly.pdbx_seq_one_letter_code
_entity_poly.pdbx_strand_id
1 'polypeptide(L)'
;THAPIEFITGRVKTPESIVEKMQVRNIPREEFLAGVQDIAGLRIMCQFVDDIYEVVRLIRQRNDFDIVIERDYIQNKKASGYRSYHIVLEYPVQRIEGEEKILVEIQIRTLAMNFWATIEHSLNYKYKGEFPDTIHERLERAAEAAFLLDEEMSQIREEIQEAQYIFAINKENQRKRKKRRDS
;
A
#
# COMPACT_ATOMS: atom_id res chain seq x y z
N THR A 1 18.14 6.55 9.91
CA THR A 1 16.83 5.99 10.32
C THR A 1 15.99 5.93 9.07
N HIS A 2 15.66 4.72 8.62
CA HIS A 2 14.83 4.47 7.44
C HIS A 2 13.36 4.74 7.82
N ALA A 3 12.62 5.49 7.01
CA ALA A 3 11.19 5.70 7.19
C ALA A 3 10.43 4.71 6.29
N PRO A 4 9.45 3.94 6.81
CA PRO A 4 8.73 2.95 6.01
C PRO A 4 7.76 3.57 5.00
N ILE A 5 7.51 4.88 5.10
CA ILE A 5 6.64 5.64 4.19
C ILE A 5 7.51 6.58 3.36
N GLU A 6 7.45 6.44 2.04
CA GLU A 6 8.13 7.34 1.10
C GLU A 6 7.29 8.60 0.87
N PHE A 7 6.03 8.43 0.49
CA PHE A 7 5.06 9.51 0.36
C PHE A 7 3.62 9.01 0.44
N ILE A 8 2.70 9.95 0.63
CA ILE A 8 1.26 9.69 0.73
C ILE A 8 0.55 10.53 -0.32
N THR A 9 -0.47 9.95 -0.96
CA THR A 9 -1.39 10.70 -1.83
C THR A 9 -2.82 10.44 -1.38
N GLY A 10 -3.69 11.41 -1.56
CA GLY A 10 -5.12 11.31 -1.24
C GLY A 10 -5.96 11.75 -2.42
N ARG A 11 -7.16 11.19 -2.55
CA ARG A 11 -8.17 11.64 -3.49
C ARG A 11 -9.56 11.43 -2.93
N VAL A 12 -10.47 12.30 -3.34
CA VAL A 12 -11.91 12.06 -3.23
C VAL A 12 -12.40 11.58 -4.59
N LYS A 13 -13.24 10.55 -4.59
CA LYS A 13 -13.81 9.97 -5.80
C LYS A 13 -14.78 10.96 -6.45
N THR A 14 -14.81 11.01 -7.79
CA THR A 14 -15.71 11.92 -8.49
C THR A 14 -17.17 11.45 -8.34
N PRO A 15 -18.16 12.36 -8.34
CA PRO A 15 -19.57 12.00 -8.24
C PRO A 15 -20.00 10.95 -9.27
N GLU A 16 -19.50 11.04 -10.50
CA GLU A 16 -19.82 10.10 -11.60
C GLU A 16 -19.32 8.69 -11.25
N SER A 17 -18.10 8.59 -10.74
CA SER A 17 -17.49 7.32 -10.34
C SER A 17 -18.15 6.71 -9.10
N ILE A 18 -18.73 7.55 -8.22
CA ILE A 18 -19.53 7.11 -7.07
C ILE A 18 -20.84 6.50 -7.57
N VAL A 19 -21.57 7.21 -8.43
CA VAL A 19 -22.85 6.75 -9.02
C VAL A 19 -22.67 5.43 -9.78
N GLU A 20 -21.63 5.32 -10.60
CA GLU A 20 -21.31 4.08 -11.32
C GLU A 20 -21.10 2.91 -10.35
N LYS A 21 -20.35 3.12 -9.27
CA LYS A 21 -20.08 2.07 -8.29
C LYS A 21 -21.33 1.69 -7.48
N MET A 22 -22.20 2.64 -7.20
CA MET A 22 -23.49 2.37 -6.57
C MET A 22 -24.37 1.51 -7.46
N GLN A 23 -24.43 1.80 -8.77
CA GLN A 23 -25.18 0.99 -9.73
C GLN A 23 -24.63 -0.45 -9.81
N VAL A 24 -23.30 -0.60 -9.95
CA VAL A 24 -22.65 -1.92 -10.04
C VAL A 24 -22.88 -2.75 -8.77
N ARG A 25 -22.93 -2.12 -7.59
CA ARG A 25 -23.09 -2.80 -6.30
C ARG A 25 -24.53 -2.79 -5.77
N ASN A 26 -25.48 -2.27 -6.55
CA ASN A 26 -26.88 -2.11 -6.18
C ASN A 26 -27.08 -1.41 -4.81
N ILE A 27 -26.33 -0.32 -4.58
CA ILE A 27 -26.39 0.47 -3.33
C ILE A 27 -27.45 1.57 -3.47
N PRO A 28 -28.44 1.65 -2.55
CA PRO A 28 -29.43 2.73 -2.52
C PRO A 28 -28.78 4.11 -2.41
N ARG A 29 -29.45 5.15 -2.94
CA ARG A 29 -28.89 6.50 -2.95
C ARG A 29 -28.75 7.09 -1.56
N GLU A 30 -29.65 6.70 -0.67
CA GLU A 30 -29.71 7.13 0.72
C GLU A 30 -28.57 6.54 1.56
N GLU A 31 -28.02 5.39 1.12
CA GLU A 31 -27.00 4.65 1.85
C GLU A 31 -25.59 4.82 1.27
N PHE A 32 -25.39 5.73 0.30
CA PHE A 32 -24.14 5.81 -0.45
C PHE A 32 -22.89 6.04 0.42
N LEU A 33 -23.01 6.84 1.49
CA LEU A 33 -21.91 7.12 2.43
C LEU A 33 -21.46 5.87 3.20
N ALA A 34 -22.40 4.97 3.50
CA ALA A 34 -22.12 3.71 4.19
C ALA A 34 -21.78 2.57 3.21
N GLY A 35 -22.35 2.59 2.00
CA GLY A 35 -22.19 1.51 1.01
C GLY A 35 -20.93 1.64 0.14
N VAL A 36 -20.44 2.85 -0.11
CA VAL A 36 -19.29 3.09 -0.99
C VAL A 36 -18.01 3.32 -0.16
N GLN A 37 -17.28 2.22 0.06
CA GLN A 37 -16.08 2.18 0.91
C GLN A 37 -14.90 3.05 0.44
N ASP A 38 -14.85 3.46 -0.84
CA ASP A 38 -13.72 4.17 -1.46
C ASP A 38 -14.08 5.60 -1.92
N ILE A 39 -15.02 6.27 -1.24
CA ILE A 39 -15.30 7.69 -1.49
C ILE A 39 -14.05 8.53 -1.16
N ALA A 40 -13.49 8.32 0.03
CA ALA A 40 -12.19 8.85 0.42
C ALA A 40 -11.13 7.76 0.23
N GLY A 41 -10.11 8.05 -0.58
CA GLY A 41 -9.04 7.11 -0.88
C GLY A 41 -7.68 7.70 -0.54
N LEU A 42 -6.89 6.98 0.26
CA LEU A 42 -5.50 7.27 0.55
C LEU A 42 -4.62 6.21 -0.09
N ARG A 43 -3.45 6.61 -0.59
CA ARG A 43 -2.39 5.70 -1.00
C ARG A 43 -1.13 6.03 -0.25
N ILE A 44 -0.55 5.02 0.36
CA ILE A 44 0.73 5.08 1.06
C ILE A 44 1.74 4.32 0.21
N MET A 45 2.79 5.00 -0.21
CA MET A 45 3.85 4.41 -1.02
C MET A 45 5.03 4.06 -0.11
N CYS A 46 5.44 2.80 -0.18
CA CYS A 46 6.57 2.23 0.53
C CYS A 46 7.70 1.95 -0.46
N GLN A 47 8.94 1.91 0.03
CA GLN A 47 10.08 1.49 -0.79
C GLN A 47 10.08 -0.03 -0.97
N PHE A 48 9.85 -0.77 0.11
CA PHE A 48 9.94 -2.22 0.14
C PHE A 48 8.63 -2.89 0.56
N VAL A 49 8.51 -4.19 0.29
CA VAL A 49 7.34 -4.99 0.68
C VAL A 49 7.22 -5.10 2.20
N ASP A 50 8.33 -5.24 2.93
CA ASP A 50 8.30 -5.36 4.40
C ASP A 50 7.83 -4.08 5.09
N ASP A 51 8.14 -2.92 4.51
CA ASP A 51 7.68 -1.64 5.03
C ASP A 51 6.15 -1.54 4.98
N ILE A 52 5.49 -2.24 4.05
CA ILE A 52 4.03 -2.28 3.98
C ILE A 52 3.47 -2.87 5.27
N TYR A 53 4.02 -4.00 5.73
CA TYR A 53 3.56 -4.63 6.97
C TYR A 53 3.92 -3.81 8.21
N GLU A 54 5.04 -3.08 8.17
CA GLU A 54 5.36 -2.10 9.21
C GLU A 54 4.32 -0.97 9.27
N VAL A 55 3.93 -0.40 8.12
CA VAL A 55 2.87 0.62 8.05
C VAL A 55 1.54 0.05 8.54
N VAL A 56 1.16 -1.16 8.13
CA VAL A 56 -0.05 -1.84 8.62
C VAL A 56 -0.03 -1.96 10.15
N ARG A 57 1.10 -2.38 10.72
CA ARG A 57 1.28 -2.47 12.18
C ARG A 57 1.11 -1.11 12.85
N LEU A 58 1.67 -0.05 12.28
CA LEU A 58 1.52 1.32 12.80
C LEU A 58 0.06 1.80 12.74
N ILE A 59 -0.65 1.51 11.65
CA ILE A 59 -2.07 1.83 11.48
C ILE A 59 -2.92 1.11 12.55
N ARG A 60 -2.65 -0.16 12.82
CA ARG A 60 -3.36 -0.95 13.86
C ARG A 60 -3.14 -0.44 15.29
N GLN A 61 -2.08 0.31 15.54
CA GLN A 61 -1.77 0.87 16.87
C GLN A 61 -2.48 2.20 17.12
N ARG A 62 -3.14 2.76 16.11
CA ARG A 62 -3.84 4.04 16.23
C ARG A 62 -5.20 3.86 16.89
N ASN A 63 -5.69 4.94 17.52
CA ASN A 63 -6.93 4.99 18.28
C ASN A 63 -7.89 6.09 17.81
N ASP A 64 -7.57 6.76 16.70
CA ASP A 64 -8.37 7.83 16.10
C ASP A 64 -9.36 7.35 15.03
N PHE A 65 -9.39 6.03 14.75
CA PHE A 65 -10.32 5.39 13.82
C PHE A 65 -10.49 3.91 14.14
N ASP A 66 -11.53 3.31 13.56
CA ASP A 66 -11.80 1.87 13.66
C ASP A 66 -11.49 1.18 12.32
N ILE A 67 -10.75 0.07 12.35
CA ILE A 67 -10.50 -0.74 11.14
C ILE A 67 -11.70 -1.65 10.90
N VAL A 68 -12.35 -1.51 9.74
CA VAL A 68 -13.55 -2.27 9.37
C VAL A 68 -13.19 -3.50 8.55
N ILE A 69 -12.29 -3.36 7.57
CA ILE A 69 -11.91 -4.44 6.66
C ILE A 69 -10.41 -4.35 6.35
N GLU A 70 -9.72 -5.49 6.38
CA GLU A 70 -8.37 -5.63 5.84
C GLU A 70 -8.34 -6.67 4.72
N ARG A 71 -7.62 -6.38 3.63
CA ARG A 71 -7.41 -7.31 2.52
C ARG A 71 -5.96 -7.29 2.07
N ASP A 72 -5.30 -8.43 2.18
CA ASP A 72 -3.92 -8.62 1.74
C ASP A 72 -3.87 -9.25 0.34
N TYR A 73 -3.75 -8.41 -0.70
CA TYR A 73 -3.52 -8.88 -2.07
C TYR A 73 -2.03 -9.00 -2.41
N ILE A 74 -1.12 -8.82 -1.46
CA ILE A 74 0.30 -9.09 -1.66
C ILE A 74 0.53 -10.59 -1.55
N GLN A 75 0.02 -11.22 -0.47
CA GLN A 75 0.03 -12.67 -0.30
C GLN A 75 -0.99 -13.36 -1.20
N ASN A 76 -2.19 -12.78 -1.34
CA ASN A 76 -3.28 -13.34 -2.16
C ASN A 76 -3.48 -12.51 -3.43
N LYS A 77 -2.49 -12.56 -4.34
CA LYS A 77 -2.56 -11.82 -5.62
C LYS A 77 -3.80 -12.21 -6.42
N LYS A 78 -4.37 -11.26 -7.15
CA LYS A 78 -5.45 -11.57 -8.11
C LYS A 78 -4.88 -12.31 -9.32
N ALA A 79 -5.76 -12.99 -10.06
CA ALA A 79 -5.41 -13.65 -11.32
C ALA A 79 -4.78 -12.68 -12.35
N SER A 80 -5.12 -11.39 -12.31
CA SER A 80 -4.51 -10.37 -13.16
C SER A 80 -3.06 -10.00 -12.81
N GLY A 81 -2.51 -10.53 -11.71
CA GLY A 81 -1.20 -10.14 -11.18
C GLY A 81 -1.25 -8.94 -10.21
N TYR A 82 -2.44 -8.41 -9.94
CA TYR A 82 -2.63 -7.27 -9.03
C TYR A 82 -2.19 -7.56 -7.60
N ARG A 83 -1.39 -6.64 -7.04
CA ARG A 83 -0.88 -6.67 -5.65
C ARG A 83 -1.03 -5.31 -4.98
N SER A 84 -1.50 -5.32 -3.73
CA SER A 84 -1.66 -4.15 -2.85
C SER A 84 -2.14 -4.63 -1.48
N TYR A 85 -1.86 -3.89 -0.42
CA TYR A 85 -2.54 -4.09 0.87
C TYR A 85 -3.66 -3.06 1.02
N HIS A 86 -4.89 -3.48 1.32
CA HIS A 86 -6.05 -2.59 1.47
C HIS A 86 -6.57 -2.62 2.90
N ILE A 87 -6.81 -1.43 3.46
CA ILE A 87 -7.47 -1.24 4.75
C ILE A 87 -8.64 -0.30 4.54
N VAL A 88 -9.84 -0.73 4.91
CA VAL A 88 -11.02 0.15 5.02
C VAL A 88 -11.19 0.47 6.49
N LEU A 89 -11.22 1.77 6.79
CA LEU A 89 -11.40 2.28 8.15
C LEU A 89 -12.59 3.22 8.22
N GLU A 90 -13.13 3.35 9.42
CA GLU A 90 -14.16 4.32 9.80
C GLU A 90 -13.50 5.45 10.59
N TYR A 91 -13.51 6.67 10.02
CA TYR A 91 -12.87 7.84 10.61
C TYR A 91 -13.93 8.86 11.09
N PRO A 92 -13.94 9.26 12.38
CA PRO A 92 -14.85 10.27 12.91
C PRO A 92 -14.38 11.68 12.51
N VAL A 93 -15.11 12.35 11.61
CA VAL A 93 -14.85 13.73 11.19
C VAL A 93 -15.75 14.68 11.97
N GLN A 94 -15.17 15.71 12.59
CA GLN A 94 -15.92 16.77 13.24
C GLN A 94 -16.43 17.79 12.21
N ARG A 95 -17.75 17.94 12.11
CA ARG A 95 -18.43 18.94 11.28
C ARG A 95 -19.15 19.97 12.17
N ILE A 96 -19.65 21.05 11.57
CA ILE A 96 -20.41 22.09 12.29
C ILE A 96 -21.66 21.50 12.96
N GLU A 97 -22.27 20.51 12.31
CA GLU A 97 -23.51 19.84 12.73
C GLU A 97 -23.28 18.70 13.73
N GLY A 98 -22.01 18.33 13.99
CA GLY A 98 -21.63 17.24 14.88
C GLY A 98 -20.55 16.32 14.30
N GLU A 99 -20.28 15.23 15.00
CA GLU A 99 -19.37 14.18 14.54
C GLU A 99 -20.07 13.30 13.50
N GLU A 100 -19.43 13.09 12.36
CA GLU A 100 -19.88 12.17 11.32
C GLU A 100 -18.78 11.18 10.97
N LYS A 101 -19.11 9.90 11.04
CA LYS A 101 -18.18 8.82 10.69
C LYS A 101 -18.21 8.55 9.19
N ILE A 102 -17.04 8.51 8.56
CA ILE A 102 -16.91 8.25 7.13
C ILE A 102 -16.00 7.04 6.88
N LEU A 103 -16.27 6.32 5.80
CA LEU A 103 -15.40 5.24 5.35
C LEU A 103 -14.26 5.78 4.50
N VAL A 104 -13.04 5.33 4.80
CA VAL A 104 -11.82 5.67 4.07
C VAL A 104 -11.11 4.39 3.66
N GLU A 105 -10.75 4.27 2.39
CA GLU A 105 -9.92 3.18 1.89
C GLU A 105 -8.45 3.64 1.83
N ILE A 106 -7.58 2.97 2.59
CA ILE A 106 -6.13 3.10 2.51
C ILE A 106 -5.57 1.95 1.67
N GLN A 107 -4.82 2.28 0.63
CA GLN A 107 -4.05 1.32 -0.16
C GLN A 107 -2.57 1.53 0.11
N ILE A 108 -1.87 0.47 0.50
CA ILE A 108 -0.44 0.50 0.78
C ILE A 108 0.27 -0.33 -0.29
N ARG A 109 1.29 0.26 -0.94
CA ARG A 109 1.94 -0.31 -2.13
C ARG A 109 3.42 0.05 -2.20
N THR A 110 4.21 -0.77 -2.87
CA THR A 110 5.52 -0.35 -3.38
C THR A 110 5.36 0.59 -4.58
N LEU A 111 6.46 1.25 -4.97
CA LEU A 111 6.51 2.04 -6.20
C LEU A 111 6.19 1.20 -7.44
N ALA A 112 6.73 -0.02 -7.52
CA ALA A 112 6.53 -0.91 -8.66
C ALA A 112 5.07 -1.39 -8.75
N MET A 113 4.47 -1.79 -7.62
CA MET A 113 3.04 -2.14 -7.54
C MET A 113 2.14 -0.97 -7.96
N ASN A 114 2.46 0.25 -7.50
CA ASN A 114 1.67 1.44 -7.85
C ASN A 114 1.77 1.78 -9.33
N PHE A 115 2.97 1.68 -9.92
CA PHE A 115 3.19 1.91 -11.35
C PHE A 115 2.36 0.93 -12.19
N TRP A 116 2.48 -0.36 -11.91
CA TRP A 116 1.74 -1.40 -12.63
C TRP A 116 0.22 -1.21 -12.51
N ALA A 117 -0.29 -1.03 -11.29
CA ALA A 117 -1.72 -0.88 -11.05
C ALA A 117 -2.32 0.40 -11.64
N THR A 118 -1.52 1.45 -11.81
CA THR A 118 -1.97 2.68 -12.48
C THR A 118 -2.15 2.47 -13.98
N ILE A 119 -1.24 1.72 -14.61
CA ILE A 119 -1.34 1.35 -16.03
C ILE A 119 -2.51 0.40 -16.26
N GLU A 120 -2.62 -0.66 -15.46
CA GLU A 120 -3.73 -1.63 -15.55
C GLU A 120 -5.08 -0.92 -15.41
N HIS A 121 -5.23 -0.04 -14.42
CA HIS A 121 -6.49 0.67 -14.21
C HIS A 121 -6.85 1.60 -15.38
N SER A 122 -5.86 2.31 -15.93
CA SER A 122 -6.04 3.20 -17.09
C SER A 122 -6.48 2.43 -18.33
N LEU A 123 -5.85 1.28 -18.60
CA LEU A 123 -6.23 0.40 -19.69
C LEU A 123 -7.62 -0.19 -19.48
N ASN A 124 -7.89 -0.71 -18.28
CA ASN A 124 -9.18 -1.30 -17.95
C ASN A 124 -10.32 -0.29 -18.12
N TYR A 125 -10.11 0.97 -17.71
CA TYR A 125 -11.07 2.05 -17.91
C TYR A 125 -11.29 2.37 -19.41
N LYS A 126 -10.20 2.49 -20.18
CA LYS A 126 -10.27 2.84 -21.61
C LYS A 126 -10.95 1.76 -22.46
N TYR A 127 -10.72 0.49 -22.14
CA TYR A 127 -11.24 -0.66 -22.89
C TYR A 127 -12.48 -1.29 -22.23
N LYS A 128 -13.02 -0.70 -21.15
CA LYS A 128 -14.16 -1.23 -20.38
C LYS A 128 -13.97 -2.69 -19.93
N GLY A 129 -12.74 -3.11 -19.70
CA GLY A 129 -12.37 -4.49 -19.37
C GLY A 129 -12.35 -5.48 -20.52
N GLU A 130 -12.60 -5.05 -21.76
CA GLU A 130 -12.54 -5.90 -22.95
C GLU A 130 -11.33 -5.52 -23.80
N PHE A 131 -10.14 -5.96 -23.38
CA PHE A 131 -8.91 -5.83 -24.18
C PHE A 131 -8.35 -7.22 -24.55
N PRO A 132 -7.61 -7.34 -25.67
CA PRO A 132 -7.16 -8.63 -26.18
C PRO A 132 -6.34 -9.43 -25.16
N ASP A 133 -6.46 -10.76 -25.19
CA ASP A 133 -5.72 -11.68 -24.31
C ASP A 133 -4.21 -11.44 -24.33
N THR A 134 -3.67 -11.06 -25.50
CA THR A 134 -2.26 -10.71 -25.67
C THR A 134 -1.82 -9.52 -24.81
N ILE A 135 -2.71 -8.57 -24.52
CA ILE A 135 -2.44 -7.46 -23.60
C ILE A 135 -2.54 -7.93 -22.16
N HIS A 136 -3.49 -8.82 -21.85
CA HIS A 136 -3.61 -9.42 -20.51
C HIS A 136 -2.34 -10.18 -20.12
N GLU A 137 -1.85 -11.07 -20.99
CA GLU A 137 -0.59 -11.81 -20.77
C GLU A 137 0.61 -10.87 -20.57
N ARG A 138 0.67 -9.76 -21.32
CA ARG A 138 1.74 -8.77 -21.17
C ARG A 138 1.65 -8.01 -19.85
N LEU A 139 0.44 -7.66 -19.40
CA LEU A 139 0.23 -7.03 -18.12
C LEU A 139 0.59 -7.98 -16.98
N GLU A 140 0.18 -9.24 -17.05
CA GLU A 140 0.53 -10.26 -16.06
C GLU A 140 2.06 -10.42 -15.96
N ARG A 141 2.75 -10.59 -17.09
CA ARG A 141 4.23 -10.66 -17.12
C ARG A 141 4.89 -9.41 -16.54
N ALA A 142 4.34 -8.22 -16.81
CA ALA A 142 4.86 -6.98 -16.23
C ALA A 142 4.64 -6.93 -14.71
N ALA A 143 3.53 -7.47 -14.21
CA ALA A 143 3.24 -7.57 -12.78
C ALA A 143 4.26 -8.47 -12.08
N GLU A 144 4.61 -9.59 -12.72
CA GLU A 144 5.61 -10.53 -12.21
C GLU A 144 7.01 -9.93 -12.22
N ALA A 145 7.40 -9.26 -13.31
CA ALA A 145 8.68 -8.57 -13.38
C ALA A 145 8.82 -7.46 -12.32
N ALA A 146 7.76 -6.67 -12.11
CA ALA A 146 7.72 -5.66 -11.06
C ALA A 146 7.87 -6.27 -9.67
N PHE A 147 7.26 -7.43 -9.42
CA PHE A 147 7.40 -8.13 -8.15
C PHE A 147 8.80 -8.69 -7.93
N LEU A 148 9.39 -9.34 -8.95
CA LEU A 148 10.76 -9.86 -8.84
C LEU A 148 11.76 -8.73 -8.57
N LEU A 149 11.56 -7.56 -9.19
CA LEU A 149 12.36 -6.37 -8.88
C LEU A 149 12.24 -5.96 -7.41
N ASP A 150 11.02 -5.91 -6.86
CA ASP A 150 10.79 -5.57 -5.46
C ASP A 150 11.43 -6.61 -4.50
N GLU A 151 11.39 -7.91 -4.84
CA GLU A 151 12.05 -8.96 -4.05
C GLU A 151 13.56 -8.83 -4.05
N GLU A 152 14.18 -8.67 -5.23
CA GLU A 152 15.63 -8.49 -5.37
C GLU A 152 16.11 -7.25 -4.59
N MET A 153 15.38 -6.14 -4.69
CA MET A 153 15.72 -4.92 -3.95
C MET A 153 15.59 -5.12 -2.43
N SER A 154 14.64 -5.93 -1.98
CA SER A 154 14.48 -6.26 -0.56
C SER A 154 15.65 -7.10 -0.04
N GLN A 155 16.09 -8.11 -0.81
CA GLN A 155 17.26 -8.93 -0.46
C GLN A 155 18.55 -8.09 -0.39
N ILE A 156 18.78 -7.22 -1.38
CA ILE A 156 19.94 -6.31 -1.39
C ILE A 156 19.94 -5.42 -0.13
N ARG A 157 18.77 -4.94 0.31
CA ARG A 157 18.66 -4.14 1.53
C ARG A 157 19.05 -4.94 2.77
N GLU A 158 18.58 -6.18 2.91
CA GLU A 158 18.92 -7.04 4.05
C GLU A 158 20.43 -7.27 4.13
N GLU A 159 21.07 -7.61 3.01
CA GLU A 159 22.52 -7.81 2.93
C GLU A 159 23.30 -6.55 3.32
N ILE A 160 22.88 -5.37 2.85
CA ILE A 160 23.52 -4.10 3.20
C ILE A 160 23.37 -3.82 4.71
N GLN A 161 22.19 -4.07 5.29
CA GLN A 161 21.96 -3.87 6.72
C GLN A 161 22.81 -4.81 7.57
N GLU A 162 22.91 -6.09 7.20
CA GLU A 162 23.75 -7.07 7.88
C GLU A 162 25.23 -6.68 7.79
N ALA A 163 25.71 -6.30 6.60
CA ALA A 163 27.09 -5.86 6.40
C ALA A 163 27.43 -4.62 7.25
N GLN A 164 26.53 -3.63 7.30
CA GLN A 164 26.69 -2.45 8.16
C GLN A 164 26.73 -2.82 9.65
N TYR A 165 25.88 -3.73 10.09
CA TYR A 165 25.83 -4.22 11.47
C TYR A 165 27.14 -4.93 11.86
N ILE A 166 27.61 -5.87 11.04
CA ILE A 166 28.87 -6.58 11.25
C ILE A 166 30.05 -5.59 11.30
N PHE A 167 30.08 -4.61 10.40
CA PHE A 167 31.12 -3.59 10.38
C PHE A 167 31.11 -2.72 11.66
N ALA A 168 29.91 -2.34 12.14
CA ALA A 168 29.74 -1.59 13.37
C ALA A 168 30.26 -2.37 14.60
N ILE A 169 29.89 -3.65 14.74
CA ILE A 169 30.38 -4.54 15.80
C ILE A 169 31.90 -4.66 15.75
N ASN A 170 32.46 -4.92 14.56
CA ASN A 170 33.90 -5.07 14.40
C ASN A 170 34.66 -3.80 14.79
N LYS A 171 34.14 -2.62 14.44
CA LYS A 171 34.71 -1.33 14.83
C LYS A 171 34.64 -1.09 16.33
N GLU A 172 33.56 -1.50 16.99
CA GLU A 172 33.41 -1.41 18.44
C GLU A 172 34.36 -2.35 19.17
N ASN A 173 34.50 -3.59 18.71
CA ASN A 173 35.43 -4.58 19.24
C ASN A 173 36.89 -4.13 19.10
N GLN A 174 37.25 -3.51 17.97
CA GLN A 174 38.58 -2.92 17.78
C GLN A 174 38.83 -1.76 18.76
N ARG A 175 37.84 -0.88 18.99
CA ARG A 175 37.94 0.21 19.97
C ARG A 175 38.10 -0.31 21.40
N LYS A 176 37.34 -1.33 21.80
CA LYS A 176 37.46 -1.98 23.13
C LYS A 176 38.82 -2.64 23.32
N ARG A 177 39.36 -3.30 22.29
CA ARG A 177 40.71 -3.88 22.31
C ARG A 177 41.81 -2.83 22.44
N LYS A 178 41.67 -1.66 21.79
CA LYS A 178 42.63 -0.56 21.89
C LYS A 178 42.64 0.06 23.29
N LYS A 179 41.47 0.36 23.86
CA LYS A 179 41.35 0.86 25.24
C LYS A 179 41.98 -0.06 26.30
N ARG A 180 41.84 -1.39 26.15
CA ARG A 180 42.46 -2.39 27.05
C ARG A 180 43.98 -2.51 26.91
N ARG A 181 44.58 -2.02 25.83
CA ARG A 181 46.05 -2.02 25.64
C ARG A 181 46.69 -0.74 26.16
N ASP A 182 45.92 0.34 26.24
CA ASP A 182 46.36 1.66 26.70
C ASP A 182 46.06 1.90 28.20
N SER A 183 45.60 0.87 28.93
CA SER A 183 45.38 0.85 30.39
C SER A 183 46.22 -0.23 31.05
#